data_AF-A0A9D0YM26-F1
#
_entry.id   AF-A0A9D0YM26-F1
#
_cell.length_a   1.000
_cell.length_b   1.000
_cell.length_c   1.000
_cell.angle_alpha   90.00
_cell.angle_beta   90.00
_cell.angle_gamma   90.00
#
_symmetry.space_group_name_H-M   'P 1'
#
loop_
_entity.id
_entity.type
_entity.pdbx_description
1 polymer ?
#
loop_
_entity_poly.entity_id
_entity_poly.type
_entity_poly.pdbx_seq_one_letter_code
_entity_poly.pdbx_strand_id
1 'polypeptide(L)'
;MININGDENIEIRVLLLGIYKALEGETINDILETMENTRVFDAKTGKKHIQVLKELNYINDSGLTFIGIEKAKEVEREFKI
;
A
#
# COMPACT_ATOMS: atom_id res chain seq x y z
N MET A 1 9.82 -9.99 12.76
CA MET A 1 9.70 -9.78 11.31
C MET A 1 8.33 -9.19 11.07
N ILE A 2 8.22 -8.03 10.44
CA ILE A 2 6.92 -7.42 10.12
C ILE A 2 6.32 -8.24 8.97
N ASN A 3 5.04 -8.61 9.06
CA ASN A 3 4.31 -9.36 8.05
C ASN A 3 2.95 -8.67 7.89
N ILE A 4 2.56 -8.38 6.65
CA ILE A 4 1.30 -7.69 6.32
C ILE A 4 0.22 -8.63 5.79
N ASN A 5 0.44 -9.94 5.81
CA ASN A 5 -0.58 -10.91 5.43
C ASN A 5 -1.67 -10.97 6.51
N GLY A 6 -2.89 -11.39 6.12
CA GLY A 6 -4.04 -11.49 7.03
C GLY A 6 -5.02 -10.31 6.96
N ASP A 7 -6.15 -10.46 7.64
CA ASP A 7 -7.26 -9.50 7.65
C ASP A 7 -6.99 -8.32 8.59
N GLU A 8 -6.18 -8.54 9.63
CA GLU A 8 -5.73 -7.51 10.57
C GLU A 8 -4.85 -6.43 9.92
N ASN A 9 -4.35 -6.71 8.71
CA ASN A 9 -3.49 -5.84 7.91
C ASN A 9 -4.19 -5.39 6.61
N ILE A 10 -5.52 -5.45 6.54
CA ILE A 10 -6.25 -5.16 5.30
C ILE A 10 -5.97 -3.75 4.75
N GLU A 11 -5.88 -2.75 5.62
CA GLU A 11 -5.61 -1.36 5.22
C GLU A 11 -4.26 -1.17 4.52
N ILE A 12 -3.20 -1.77 5.05
CA ILE A 12 -1.85 -1.65 4.45
C ILE A 12 -1.77 -2.42 3.12
N ARG A 13 -2.50 -3.53 3.01
CA ARG A 13 -2.63 -4.30 1.76
C ARG A 13 -3.41 -3.52 0.71
N VAL A 14 -4.50 -2.85 1.12
CA VAL A 14 -5.26 -1.95 0.24
C VAL A 14 -4.37 -0.79 -0.20
N LEU A 15 -3.60 -0.17 0.70
CA LEU A 15 -2.63 0.88 0.35
C LEU A 15 -1.61 0.40 -0.68
N LEU A 16 -1.02 -0.78 -0.47
CA LEU A 16 -0.08 -1.37 -1.42
C LEU A 16 -0.70 -1.57 -2.80
N LEU A 17 -1.97 -2.01 -2.86
CA LEU A 17 -2.71 -2.11 -4.12
C LEU A 17 -3.01 -0.77 -4.75
N GLY A 18 -3.40 0.24 -3.97
CA GLY A 18 -3.65 1.59 -4.46
C GLY A 18 -2.40 2.16 -5.12
N ILE A 19 -1.23 2.00 -4.49
CA ILE A 19 0.05 2.41 -5.07
C ILE A 19 0.35 1.62 -6.35
N TYR A 20 0.05 0.32 -6.39
CA TYR A 20 0.28 -0.52 -7.57
C TYR A 20 -0.64 -0.22 -8.75
N LYS A 21 -1.86 0.25 -8.48
CA LYS A 21 -2.86 0.60 -9.49
C LYS A 21 -2.93 2.10 -9.76
N ALA A 22 -2.00 2.88 -9.21
CA ALA A 22 -1.91 4.30 -9.42
C ALA A 22 -1.88 4.62 -10.92
N LEU A 23 -2.64 5.64 -11.32
CA LEU A 23 -2.68 6.13 -12.69
C LEU A 23 -1.39 6.87 -13.02
N GLU A 24 -1.09 7.03 -14.32
CA GLU A 24 0.10 7.79 -14.73
C GLU A 24 0.04 9.23 -14.17
N GLY A 25 1.08 9.60 -13.42
CA GLY A 25 1.19 10.90 -12.77
C GLY A 25 0.63 10.98 -11.35
N GLU A 26 -0.09 9.96 -10.87
CA GLU A 26 -0.48 9.88 -9.45
C GLU A 26 0.74 9.57 -8.57
N THR A 27 0.86 10.33 -7.48
CA THR A 27 1.87 10.13 -6.45
C THR A 27 1.32 9.29 -5.31
N ILE A 28 2.21 8.73 -4.48
CA ILE A 28 1.83 8.04 -3.24
C ILE A 28 0.98 8.94 -2.33
N ASN A 29 1.24 10.25 -2.32
CA ASN A 29 0.45 11.19 -1.51
C ASN A 29 -0.98 11.32 -2.03
N ASP A 30 -1.19 11.32 -3.34
CA ASP A 30 -2.53 11.37 -3.94
C ASP A 30 -3.33 10.10 -3.58
N ILE A 31 -2.65 8.95 -3.55
CA ILE A 31 -3.25 7.68 -3.09
C ILE A 31 -3.60 7.75 -1.59
N LEU A 32 -2.73 8.29 -0.74
CA LEU A 32 -3.01 8.46 0.68
C LEU A 32 -4.20 9.38 0.92
N GLU A 33 -4.26 10.51 0.21
CA GLU A 33 -5.37 11.46 0.29
C GLU A 33 -6.69 10.81 -0.16
N THR A 34 -6.66 10.01 -1.23
CA THR A 34 -7.83 9.25 -1.69
C THR A 34 -8.32 8.26 -0.64
N MET A 35 -7.40 7.56 0.03
CA MET A 35 -7.74 6.58 1.07
C MET A 35 -8.27 7.25 2.35
N GLU A 36 -7.72 8.41 2.71
CA GLU A 36 -8.24 9.23 3.81
C GLU A 36 -9.65 9.74 3.51
N ASN A 37 -9.86 10.29 2.31
CA ASN A 37 -11.14 10.80 1.85
C ASN A 37 -12.23 9.72 1.79
N THR A 38 -11.84 8.48 1.47
CA THR A 38 -12.74 7.31 1.44
C THR A 38 -12.83 6.59 2.79
N ARG A 39 -12.17 7.11 3.84
CA ARG A 39 -12.18 6.59 5.21
C ARG A 39 -11.64 5.16 5.36
N VAL A 40 -10.70 4.77 4.49
CA VAL A 40 -9.94 3.52 4.66
C VAL A 40 -9.08 3.60 5.92
N PHE A 41 -8.46 4.76 6.18
CA PHE A 41 -7.72 5.08 7.40
C PHE A 41 -7.58 6.60 7.56
N ASP A 42 -7.08 7.05 8.72
CA ASP A 42 -6.71 8.47 8.92
C ASP A 42 -5.27 8.77 8.45
N ALA A 43 -4.93 10.06 8.30
CA ALA A 43 -3.58 10.49 7.87
C ALA A 43 -2.44 9.92 8.74
N LYS A 44 -2.67 9.78 10.04
CA LYS A 44 -1.65 9.27 10.99
C LYS A 44 -1.36 7.80 10.72
N THR A 45 -2.40 7.02 10.46
CA THR A 45 -2.34 5.60 10.16
C THR A 45 -1.77 5.36 8.77
N GLY A 46 -2.17 6.15 7.77
CA GLY A 46 -1.57 6.12 6.44
C GLY A 46 -0.04 6.34 6.46
N LYS A 47 0.45 7.31 7.25
CA LYS A 47 1.90 7.53 7.43
C LYS A 47 2.62 6.34 8.05
N LYS A 48 2.00 5.64 9.02
CA LYS A 48 2.54 4.41 9.60
C LYS A 48 2.59 3.29 8.56
N HIS A 49 1.55 3.14 7.75
CA HIS A 49 1.51 2.14 6.69
C HIS A 49 2.62 2.36 5.67
N ILE A 50 2.90 3.60 5.27
CA ILE A 50 4.06 3.93 4.42
C ILE A 50 5.38 3.53 5.07
N GLN A 51 5.57 3.78 6.36
CA GLN A 51 6.78 3.38 7.07
C GLN A 51 6.96 1.86 7.04
N VAL A 52 5.89 1.10 7.31
CA VAL A 52 5.92 -0.36 7.24
C VAL A 52 6.24 -0.85 5.82
N LEU A 53 5.62 -0.28 4.78
CA LEU A 53 5.92 -0.64 3.39
C LEU A 53 7.38 -0.34 2.99
N LYS A 54 7.98 0.72 3.54
CA LYS A 54 9.42 1.03 3.37
C LYS A 54 10.32 0.04 4.11
N GLU A 55 10.00 -0.29 5.36
CA GLU A 55 10.75 -1.28 6.17
C GLU A 55 10.75 -2.67 5.53
N LEU A 56 9.69 -3.03 4.82
CA LEU A 56 9.56 -4.26 4.05
C LEU A 56 10.23 -4.20 2.66
N ASN A 57 10.81 -3.07 2.28
CA ASN A 57 11.32 -2.79 0.93
C ASN A 57 10.26 -2.95 -0.17
N TYR A 58 8.98 -2.75 0.11
CA TYR A 58 7.94 -2.78 -0.92
C TYR A 58 7.85 -1.46 -1.68
N ILE A 59 8.11 -0.34 -0.98
CA ILE A 59 8.22 0.98 -1.60
C ILE A 59 9.54 1.65 -1.21
N ASN A 60 9.96 2.60 -2.04
CA ASN A 60 11.03 3.55 -1.76
C ASN A 60 10.55 4.97 -2.12
N ASP A 61 11.47 5.94 -2.15
CA ASP A 61 11.12 7.33 -2.44
C ASP A 61 10.68 7.57 -3.90
N SER A 62 10.91 6.60 -4.80
CA SER A 62 10.52 6.66 -6.20
C SER A 62 9.25 5.87 -6.53
N GLY A 63 8.68 5.13 -5.57
CA GLY A 63 7.50 4.29 -5.80
C GLY A 63 7.69 2.84 -5.37
N LEU A 64 7.06 1.91 -6.08
CA LEU A 64 7.21 0.47 -5.83
C LEU A 64 8.60 -0.03 -6.20
N THR A 65 9.16 -0.89 -5.35
CA THR A 65 10.31 -1.70 -5.70
C THR A 65 9.88 -2.94 -6.48
N PHE A 66 10.83 -3.68 -7.04
CA PHE A 66 10.55 -4.98 -7.65
C PHE A 66 9.86 -5.96 -6.68
N ILE A 67 10.30 -5.99 -5.41
CA ILE A 67 9.70 -6.85 -4.37
C ILE A 67 8.27 -6.38 -4.06
N GLY A 68 8.05 -5.06 -3.99
CA GLY A 68 6.72 -4.50 -3.78
C GLY A 68 5.74 -4.81 -4.89
N ILE A 69 6.18 -4.78 -6.15
CA ILE A 69 5.35 -5.17 -7.30
C ILE A 69 4.88 -6.63 -7.17
N GLU A 70 5.80 -7.54 -6.88
CA GLU A 70 5.43 -8.96 -6.71
C GLU A 70 4.48 -9.16 -5.54
N LYS A 71 4.70 -8.45 -4.43
CA LYS A 71 3.80 -8.50 -3.28
C LYS A 71 2.42 -7.92 -3.59
N ALA A 72 2.35 -6.79 -4.31
CA ALA A 72 1.08 -6.18 -4.70
C ALA A 72 0.28 -7.12 -5.61
N LYS A 73 0.92 -7.82 -6.56
CA LYS A 73 0.27 -8.84 -7.40
C LYS A 73 -0.25 -10.03 -6.58
N GLU A 74 0.49 -10.46 -5.56
CA GLU A 74 0.05 -11.50 -4.63
C GLU A 74 -1.22 -11.07 -3.90
N VAL A 75 -1.19 -9.88 -3.30
CA VAL A 75 -2.35 -9.29 -2.61
C VAL A 75 -3.54 -9.13 -3.58
N GLU A 76 -3.32 -8.69 -4.82
CA GLU A 76 -4.38 -8.54 -5.82
C GLU A 76 -5.06 -9.88 -6.13
N ARG A 77 -4.29 -10.97 -6.22
CA ARG A 77 -4.84 -12.31 -6.44
C ARG A 77 -5.70 -12.75 -5.25
N GLU A 78 -5.25 -12.46 -4.03
CA GLU A 78 -5.99 -12.82 -2.81
C GLU A 78 -7.34 -12.10 -2.70
N PHE A 79 -7.45 -10.82 -3.09
CA PHE A 79 -8.72 -10.09 -3.05
C PHE A 79 -9.73 -10.48 -4.14
N LYS A 80 -9.27 -11.14 -5.21
CA LYS A 80 -10.14 -11.58 -6.32
C LYS A 80 -10.75 -12.98 -6.08
N ILE A 81 -10.29 -13.67 -5.05
CA ILE A 81 -10.77 -14.99 -4.63
C ILE A 81 -11.83 -14.79 -3.55
#